data_AF-A0A7M3MYF2-F1
#
_entry.id   AF-A0A7M3MYF2-F1
#
_cell.length_a   1.000
_cell.length_b   1.000
_cell.length_c   1.000
_cell.angle_alpha   90.00
_cell.angle_beta   90.00
_cell.angle_gamma   90.00
#
_symmetry.space_group_name_H-M   'P 1'
#
loop_
_entity.id
_entity.type
_entity.pdbx_description
1 polymer ?
#
loop_
_entity_poly.entity_id
_entity_poly.type
_entity_poly.pdbx_seq_one_letter_code
_entity_poly.pdbx_strand_id
1 'polypeptide(L)'
;MQIELKLLVACFLFSGIVFGACQKSGEKTIDRYTEEELTELIVDISIARAAVAPLPNEKADSVRNVYYEQIAEIRGMEVSEINTILEELSRQPDRLRFHFQQAADSIRARN
;
A
#
# COMPACT_ATOMS: atom_id res chain seq x y z
N MET A 1 19.65 -20.36 -47.84
CA MET A 1 20.17 -19.28 -46.96
C MET A 1 19.24 -18.05 -46.90
N GLN A 2 17.90 -18.24 -46.94
CA GLN A 2 16.90 -17.15 -46.91
C GLN A 2 15.87 -17.33 -45.78
N ILE A 3 15.87 -18.50 -45.12
CA ILE A 3 14.89 -18.89 -44.08
C ILE A 3 15.40 -18.46 -42.69
N GLU A 4 16.69 -18.65 -42.43
CA GLU A 4 17.39 -18.23 -41.21
C GLU A 4 17.26 -16.72 -40.92
N LEU A 5 17.32 -15.89 -41.98
CA LEU A 5 17.24 -14.42 -41.85
C LEU A 5 15.82 -13.94 -41.50
N LYS A 6 14.78 -14.63 -41.98
CA LYS A 6 13.38 -14.29 -41.68
C LYS A 6 12.98 -14.66 -40.25
N LEU A 7 13.53 -15.76 -39.73
CA LEU A 7 13.29 -16.19 -38.35
C LEU A 7 13.95 -15.23 -37.34
N LEU A 8 15.14 -14.72 -37.67
CA LEU A 8 15.89 -13.81 -36.80
C LEU A 8 15.28 -12.41 -36.73
N VAL A 9 14.70 -11.91 -37.83
CA VAL A 9 13.94 -10.64 -37.86
C VAL A 9 12.60 -10.75 -37.11
N ALA A 10 11.94 -11.92 -37.16
CA ALA A 10 10.71 -12.17 -36.42
C ALA A 10 10.91 -12.16 -34.89
N CYS A 11 12.06 -12.65 -34.40
CA CYS A 11 12.39 -12.63 -32.97
C CYS A 11 12.67 -11.21 -32.44
N PHE A 12 13.31 -10.34 -33.24
CA PHE A 12 13.58 -8.95 -32.83
C PHE A 12 12.33 -8.07 -32.80
N LEU A 13 11.32 -8.35 -33.64
CA LEU A 13 10.05 -7.63 -33.61
C LEU A 13 9.17 -8.01 -32.41
N PHE A 14 9.34 -9.23 -31.86
CA PHE A 14 8.56 -9.68 -30.70
C PHE A 14 9.10 -9.15 -29.35
N SER A 15 10.41 -8.87 -29.26
CA SER A 15 11.01 -8.32 -28.03
C SER A 15 10.74 -6.82 -27.81
N GLY A 16 10.32 -6.09 -28.85
CA GLY A 16 10.05 -4.64 -28.77
C GLY A 16 8.71 -4.27 -28.12
N ILE A 17 7.77 -5.22 -27.98
CA ILE A 17 6.39 -4.93 -27.56
C ILE A 17 6.21 -5.06 -26.03
N VAL A 18 7.16 -5.67 -25.31
CA VAL A 18 6.98 -6.01 -23.88
C VAL A 18 7.48 -4.92 -22.92
N PHE A 19 8.20 -3.89 -23.41
CA PHE A 19 8.70 -2.80 -22.55
C PHE A 19 7.82 -1.54 -22.53
N GLY A 20 6.62 -1.60 -23.11
CA GLY A 20 5.54 -0.66 -22.80
C GLY A 20 4.97 -0.91 -21.40
N ALA A 21 5.82 -1.01 -20.38
CA ALA A 21 5.38 -0.95 -19.00
C ALA A 21 4.65 0.39 -18.85
N CYS A 22 3.34 0.31 -18.65
CA CYS A 22 2.47 1.42 -18.29
C CYS A 22 3.20 2.35 -17.32
N GLN A 23 3.74 3.45 -17.82
CA GLN A 23 3.86 4.65 -17.01
C GLN A 23 2.43 5.09 -16.74
N LYS A 24 1.85 4.53 -15.67
CA LYS A 24 0.64 5.05 -15.07
C LYS A 24 1.02 6.36 -14.39
N SER A 25 1.29 7.36 -15.21
CA SER A 25 1.31 8.76 -14.80
C SER A 25 -0.14 9.14 -14.56
N GLY A 26 -0.54 9.23 -13.29
CA GLY A 26 -1.91 9.60 -12.95
C GLY A 26 -2.18 9.39 -11.47
N GLU A 27 -2.04 10.49 -10.71
CA GLU A 27 -2.54 10.72 -9.35
C GLU A 27 -2.11 9.70 -8.28
N LYS A 28 -1.34 10.14 -7.27
CA LYS A 28 -0.97 9.24 -6.17
C LYS A 28 -2.24 8.83 -5.45
N THR A 29 -2.36 7.56 -5.07
CA THR A 29 -3.55 7.03 -4.39
C THR A 29 -3.85 7.81 -3.12
N ILE A 30 -2.80 8.24 -2.40
CA ILE A 30 -2.87 9.07 -1.18
C ILE A 30 -3.52 10.44 -1.40
N ASP A 31 -3.45 11.01 -2.61
CA ASP A 31 -3.97 12.36 -2.88
C ASP A 31 -5.51 12.40 -2.97
N ARG A 32 -6.15 11.22 -3.00
CA ARG A 32 -7.61 11.07 -2.96
C ARG A 32 -8.20 11.19 -1.55
N TYR A 33 -7.35 11.23 -0.53
CA TYR A 33 -7.75 11.19 0.88
C TYR A 33 -7.36 12.49 1.58
N THR A 34 -8.21 12.96 2.49
CA THR A 34 -7.90 14.12 3.33
C THR A 34 -6.84 13.77 4.39
N GLU A 35 -6.19 14.79 4.97
CA GLU A 35 -5.23 14.58 6.05
C GLU A 35 -5.89 13.93 7.29
N GLU A 36 -7.17 14.27 7.54
CA GLU A 36 -7.97 13.69 8.60
C GLU A 36 -8.25 12.19 8.34
N GLU A 37 -8.65 11.83 7.11
CA GLU A 37 -8.91 10.44 6.73
C GLU A 37 -7.65 9.58 6.85
N LEU A 38 -6.51 10.11 6.41
CA LEU A 38 -5.21 9.47 6.56
C LEU A 38 -4.82 9.30 8.03
N THR A 39 -5.06 10.32 8.85
CA THR A 39 -4.80 10.26 10.30
C THR A 39 -5.63 9.16 10.95
N GLU A 40 -6.94 9.12 10.69
CA GLU A 40 -7.80 8.08 11.25
C GLU A 40 -7.42 6.68 10.73
N LEU A 41 -6.98 6.55 9.47
CA LEU A 41 -6.47 5.28 8.95
C LEU A 41 -5.23 4.83 9.73
N ILE A 42 -4.31 5.75 10.03
CA ILE A 42 -3.13 5.47 10.86
C ILE A 42 -3.54 5.12 12.29
N VAL A 43 -4.60 5.72 12.85
CA VAL A 43 -5.16 5.33 14.15
C VAL A 43 -5.60 3.88 14.14
N ASP A 44 -6.45 3.48 13.19
CA ASP A 44 -6.98 2.11 13.10
C ASP A 44 -5.85 1.08 12.96
N ILE A 45 -4.88 1.37 12.08
CA ILE A 45 -3.72 0.51 11.87
C ILE A 45 -2.86 0.43 13.12
N SER A 46 -2.69 1.53 13.85
CA SER A 46 -1.89 1.55 15.08
C SER A 46 -2.55 0.71 16.18
N ILE A 47 -3.88 0.79 16.31
CA ILE A 47 -4.66 -0.04 17.24
C ILE A 47 -4.55 -1.52 16.87
N ALA A 48 -4.75 -1.86 15.59
CA ALA A 48 -4.60 -3.24 15.11
C ALA A 48 -3.20 -3.79 15.37
N ARG A 49 -2.16 -3.00 15.11
CA ARG A 49 -0.76 -3.38 15.40
C ARG A 49 -0.53 -3.60 16.90
N ALA A 50 -1.08 -2.73 17.75
CA ALA A 50 -0.99 -2.89 19.21
C ALA A 50 -1.71 -4.15 19.71
N ALA A 51 -2.87 -4.50 19.13
CA ALA A 51 -3.61 -5.71 19.47
C ALA A 51 -2.85 -6.99 19.08
N VAL A 52 -2.05 -6.94 18.02
CA VAL A 52 -1.25 -8.07 17.51
C VAL A 52 0.11 -8.19 18.20
N ALA A 53 0.68 -7.08 18.68
CA ALA A 53 2.00 -7.02 19.31
C ALA A 53 2.30 -8.09 20.40
N PRO A 54 1.35 -8.51 21.26
CA PRO A 54 1.62 -9.55 22.26
C PRO A 54 1.64 -10.99 21.71
N LEU A 55 1.31 -11.21 20.44
CA LEU A 55 1.20 -12.55 19.85
C LEU A 55 2.56 -13.08 19.35
N PRO A 56 2.78 -14.41 19.37
CA PRO A 56 3.93 -15.01 18.70
C PRO A 56 3.91 -14.75 17.19
N ASN A 57 5.07 -14.53 16.58
CA ASN A 57 5.22 -14.18 15.16
C ASN A 57 4.40 -15.07 14.20
N GLU A 58 4.39 -16.38 14.43
CA GLU A 58 3.64 -17.38 13.63
C GLU A 58 2.13 -17.09 13.55
N LYS A 59 1.56 -16.51 14.62
CA LYS A 59 0.14 -16.13 14.69
C LYS A 59 -0.08 -14.65 14.39
N ALA A 60 0.90 -13.80 14.73
CA ALA A 60 0.83 -12.37 14.56
C ALA A 60 0.53 -11.97 13.11
N ASP A 61 1.17 -12.63 12.14
CA ASP A 61 0.98 -12.33 10.72
C ASP A 61 -0.44 -12.63 10.25
N SER A 62 -0.98 -13.81 10.61
CA SER A 62 -2.34 -14.19 10.24
C SER A 62 -3.38 -13.28 10.90
N VAL A 63 -3.21 -12.93 12.17
CA VAL A 63 -4.16 -12.07 12.89
C VAL A 63 -4.09 -10.64 12.38
N ARG A 64 -2.89 -10.13 12.06
CA ARG A 64 -2.74 -8.81 11.44
C ARG A 64 -3.47 -8.72 10.10
N ASN A 65 -3.41 -9.76 9.28
CA ASN A 65 -4.12 -9.77 8.00
C ASN A 65 -5.63 -9.64 8.20
N VAL A 66 -6.21 -10.37 9.17
CA VAL A 66 -7.64 -10.26 9.51
C VAL A 66 -8.00 -8.84 9.94
N TYR A 67 -7.17 -8.19 10.78
CA TYR A 67 -7.40 -6.79 11.14
C TYR A 67 -7.36 -5.85 9.93
N TYR A 68 -6.42 -6.06 9.00
CA TYR A 68 -6.32 -5.23 7.80
C TYR A 68 -7.53 -5.42 6.88
N GLU A 69 -8.03 -6.64 6.74
CA GLU A 69 -9.27 -6.94 6.02
C GLU A 69 -10.48 -6.24 6.66
N GLN A 70 -10.58 -6.25 7.99
CA GLN A 70 -11.66 -5.56 8.71
C GLN A 70 -11.58 -4.03 8.57
N ILE A 71 -10.38 -3.46 8.68
CA ILE A 71 -10.17 -2.01 8.49
C ILE A 71 -10.56 -1.61 7.06
N ALA A 72 -10.17 -2.41 6.07
CA ALA A 72 -10.54 -2.24 4.66
C ALA A 72 -12.07 -2.25 4.48
N GLU A 73 -12.76 -3.24 5.06
CA GLU A 73 -14.22 -3.35 5.01
C GLU A 73 -14.92 -2.14 5.64
N ILE A 74 -14.51 -1.73 6.85
CA ILE A 74 -15.09 -0.57 7.57
C ILE A 74 -14.93 0.72 6.75
N ARG A 75 -13.79 0.87 6.06
CA ARG A 75 -13.45 2.07 5.30
C ARG A 75 -13.93 2.02 3.85
N GLY A 76 -14.51 0.91 3.40
CA GLY A 76 -14.98 0.73 2.03
C GLY A 76 -13.85 0.79 1.00
N MET A 77 -12.67 0.29 1.34
CA MET A 77 -11.48 0.28 0.47
C MET A 77 -10.84 -1.11 0.43
N GLU A 78 -9.99 -1.35 -0.57
CA GLU A 78 -9.27 -2.61 -0.69
C GLU A 78 -8.02 -2.64 0.21
N VAL A 79 -7.64 -3.83 0.71
CA VAL A 79 -6.40 -4.00 1.49
C VAL A 79 -5.17 -3.55 0.69
N SER A 80 -5.16 -3.77 -0.63
CA SER A 80 -4.09 -3.29 -1.51
C SER A 80 -3.99 -1.76 -1.56
N GLU A 81 -5.13 -1.07 -1.39
CA GLU A 81 -5.17 0.39 -1.37
C GLU A 81 -4.56 0.93 -0.07
N ILE A 82 -4.91 0.33 1.09
CA ILE A 82 -4.26 0.62 2.38
C ILE A 82 -2.74 0.44 2.26
N ASN A 83 -2.28 -0.67 1.69
CA ASN A 83 -0.85 -0.93 1.52
C ASN A 83 -0.18 0.13 0.64
N THR A 84 -0.84 0.54 -0.44
CA THR A 84 -0.35 1.60 -1.32
C THR A 84 -0.24 2.94 -0.60
N ILE A 85 -1.27 3.33 0.17
CA ILE A 85 -1.27 4.56 0.98
C ILE A 85 -0.12 4.56 1.98
N LEU A 86 0.08 3.45 2.70
CA LEU A 86 1.17 3.31 3.66
C LEU A 86 2.54 3.40 2.99
N GLU A 87 2.70 2.78 1.82
CA GLU A 87 3.93 2.87 1.05
C GLU A 87 4.19 4.30 0.57
N GLU A 88 3.18 5.00 0.05
CA GLU A 88 3.29 6.39 -0.39
C GLU A 88 3.56 7.38 0.76
N LEU A 89 2.97 7.15 1.94
CA LEU A 89 3.28 7.88 3.17
C LEU A 89 4.71 7.64 3.62
N SER A 90 5.20 6.40 3.54
CA SER A 90 6.58 6.06 3.97
C SER A 90 7.66 6.79 3.17
N ARG A 91 7.35 7.19 1.93
CA ARG A 91 8.23 8.01 1.09
C ARG A 91 8.24 9.50 1.48
N GLN A 92 7.37 9.91 2.40
CA GLN A 92 7.20 11.28 2.91
C GLN A 92 7.36 11.29 4.44
N PRO A 93 8.59 11.16 4.97
CA PRO A 93 8.82 10.88 6.39
C PRO A 93 8.26 11.95 7.34
N ASP A 94 8.28 13.23 6.96
CA ASP A 94 7.70 14.30 7.78
C ASP A 94 6.17 14.21 7.87
N ARG A 95 5.49 13.90 6.76
CA ARG A 95 4.04 13.71 6.71
C ARG A 95 3.63 12.45 7.47
N LEU A 96 4.38 11.36 7.30
CA LEU A 96 4.17 10.14 8.08
C LEU A 96 4.32 10.39 9.59
N ARG A 97 5.37 11.12 10.00
CA ARG A 97 5.57 11.49 11.41
C ARG A 97 4.42 12.33 11.94
N PHE A 98 3.93 13.28 11.14
CA PHE A 98 2.76 14.09 11.49
C PHE A 98 1.54 13.22 11.79
N HIS A 99 1.17 12.30 10.88
CA HIS A 99 0.01 11.44 11.09
C HIS A 99 0.18 10.47 12.27
N PHE A 100 1.38 9.92 12.49
CA PHE A 100 1.62 9.09 13.67
C PHE A 100 1.50 9.87 14.98
N GLN A 101 1.98 11.12 15.02
CA GLN A 101 1.84 11.97 16.20
C GLN A 101 0.36 12.27 16.48
N GLN A 102 -0.39 12.68 15.45
CA GLN A 102 -1.83 12.92 15.56
C GLN A 102 -2.59 11.66 15.98
N ALA A 103 -2.24 10.51 15.42
CA ALA A 103 -2.83 9.23 15.79
C ALA A 103 -2.57 8.88 17.27
N ALA A 104 -1.34 9.08 17.75
CA ALA A 104 -1.00 8.86 19.15
C ALA A 104 -1.79 9.78 20.09
N ASP A 105 -1.95 11.05 19.72
CA ASP A 105 -2.70 12.02 20.51
C ASP A 105 -4.21 11.70 20.51
N SER A 106 -4.77 11.30 19.37
CA SER A 106 -6.16 10.83 19.24
C SER A 106 -6.44 9.60 20.10
N ILE A 107 -5.53 8.60 20.08
CA ILE A 107 -5.65 7.40 20.91
C ILE A 107 -5.58 7.76 22.42
N ARG A 108 -4.69 8.67 22.82
CA ARG A 108 -4.60 9.12 24.22
C ARG A 108 -5.87 9.84 24.67
N ALA A 109 -6.48 10.65 23.83
CA ALA A 109 -7.69 11.40 24.16
C ALA A 109 -8.94 10.50 24.33
N ARG A 110 -8.92 9.28 23.79
CA ARG A 110 -10.03 8.31 23.85
C ARG A 110 -9.96 7.36 25.06
N ASN A 111 -8.82 7.31 25.76
CA ASN A 111 -8.56 6.45 26.92
C ASN A 111 -8.56 7.26 28.22
#